data_AF-K1T7X4-F1
#
_entry.id   AF-K1T7X4-F1
#
_cell.length_a   1.000
_cell.length_b   1.000
_cell.length_c   1.000
_cell.angle_alpha   90.00
_cell.angle_beta   90.00
_cell.angle_gamma   90.00
#
_symmetry.space_group_name_H-M   'P 1'
#
loop_
_entity.id
_entity.type
_entity.pdbx_description
1 polymer ?
#
loop_
_entity_poly.entity_id
_entity_poly.type
_entity_poly.pdbx_seq_one_letter_code
_entity_poly.pdbx_strand_id
1 'polypeptide(L)'
;MNKNFKNYAYMSFALALATTMASCSDDDNKVEIQETDAAYVGKEVGNFTADEWYPGGKLGTTENTGSSSYSDQTPAVDNDPELFKQFFIGEQMFERQYSWNTGAFKGLGPASVRSSCFDCHPEYGHGKRKAQYETRYGNGNGYLLVVYHPVDGANSNDGKYVAEVTGMPQTQAQSPFLPPIDESQINMSWEHVHKMETEEIPSMQFPDGEKFDLIYPEISIPKSAFNTSPTPYETGNGAVAVR
;
A
#
# COMPACT_ATOMS: atom_id res chain seq x y z
N MET A 1 12.42 -37.74 34.70
CA MET A 1 11.56 -37.14 33.64
C MET A 1 10.14 -37.67 33.79
N ASN A 2 9.22 -36.79 34.15
CA ASN A 2 7.89 -37.14 34.66
C ASN A 2 6.98 -37.61 33.51
N LYS A 3 6.47 -38.86 33.55
CA LYS A 3 5.66 -39.47 32.47
C LYS A 3 4.40 -38.67 32.14
N ASN A 4 3.90 -37.88 33.09
CA ASN A 4 2.71 -37.05 32.91
C ASN A 4 2.94 -35.85 31.98
N PHE A 5 4.16 -35.31 31.89
CA PHE A 5 4.45 -34.13 31.07
C PHE A 5 4.40 -34.43 29.55
N LYS A 6 4.76 -35.66 29.17
CA LYS A 6 4.66 -36.12 27.77
C LYS A 6 3.19 -36.22 27.34
N ASN A 7 2.30 -36.71 28.20
CA ASN A 7 0.89 -36.88 27.86
C ASN A 7 0.15 -35.53 27.70
N TYR A 8 0.51 -34.51 28.49
CA TYR A 8 -0.04 -33.16 28.30
C TYR A 8 0.48 -32.50 27.02
N ALA A 9 1.76 -32.67 26.70
CA ALA A 9 2.32 -32.16 25.44
C ALA A 9 1.67 -32.80 24.20
N TYR A 10 1.41 -34.11 24.22
CA TYR A 10 0.71 -34.80 23.12
C TYR A 10 -0.77 -34.41 23.02
N MET A 11 -1.47 -34.18 24.14
CA MET A 11 -2.86 -33.70 24.09
C MET A 11 -2.97 -32.24 23.63
N SER A 12 -2.04 -31.37 24.01
CA SER A 12 -2.01 -29.97 23.53
C SER A 12 -1.66 -29.87 22.05
N PHE A 13 -0.81 -30.76 21.53
CA PHE A 13 -0.50 -30.81 20.10
C PHE A 13 -1.66 -31.36 19.27
N ALA A 14 -2.39 -32.35 19.79
CA ALA A 14 -3.61 -32.88 19.14
C ALA A 14 -4.75 -31.86 19.12
N LEU A 15 -4.89 -31.03 20.16
CA LEU A 15 -5.91 -29.98 20.21
C LEU A 15 -5.57 -28.80 19.27
N ALA A 16 -4.28 -28.47 19.11
CA ALA A 16 -3.83 -27.44 18.16
C ALA A 16 -3.97 -27.86 16.69
N LEU A 17 -3.80 -29.17 16.37
CA LEU A 17 -4.09 -29.71 15.03
C LEU A 17 -5.59 -29.80 14.72
N ALA A 18 -6.45 -29.94 15.75
CA ALA A 18 -7.90 -29.99 15.55
C ALA A 18 -8.49 -28.59 15.26
N THR A 19 -7.87 -27.52 15.76
CA THR A 19 -8.33 -26.14 15.51
C THR A 19 -7.94 -25.58 14.14
N THR A 20 -7.03 -26.23 13.39
CA THR A 20 -6.68 -25.81 12.02
C THR A 20 -7.63 -26.34 10.96
N MET A 21 -8.62 -27.17 11.32
CA MET A 21 -9.62 -27.71 10.38
C MET A 21 -11.01 -27.03 10.48
N ALA A 22 -11.14 -25.95 11.25
CA ALA A 22 -12.39 -25.20 11.41
C ALA A 22 -12.33 -23.79 10.82
N SER A 23 -11.64 -23.64 9.69
CA SER A 23 -11.64 -22.40 8.90
C SER A 23 -11.91 -22.70 7.43
N CYS A 24 -13.10 -23.23 7.17
CA CYS A 24 -13.97 -22.98 6.03
C CYS A 24 -15.27 -23.68 6.42
N SER A 25 -16.39 -22.97 6.47
CA SER A 25 -17.66 -23.69 6.32
C SER A 25 -17.60 -24.34 4.95
N ASP A 26 -17.68 -25.68 4.88
CA ASP A 26 -17.86 -26.40 3.62
C ASP A 26 -19.12 -25.85 2.96
N ASP A 27 -18.94 -24.97 1.99
CA ASP A 27 -19.91 -24.79 0.92
C ASP A 27 -19.79 -26.05 0.06
N ASP A 28 -20.89 -26.80 -0.09
CA ASP A 28 -21.01 -27.98 -0.98
C ASP A 28 -20.79 -27.64 -2.48
N ASN A 29 -20.28 -26.46 -2.78
CA ASN A 29 -19.78 -26.11 -4.09
C ASN A 29 -18.50 -26.91 -4.33
N LYS A 30 -18.64 -28.01 -5.08
CA LYS A 30 -17.52 -28.63 -5.79
C LYS A 30 -16.68 -27.49 -6.35
N VAL A 31 -15.43 -27.35 -5.88
CA VAL A 31 -14.47 -26.44 -6.49
C VAL A 31 -14.28 -26.95 -7.91
N GLU A 32 -15.08 -26.41 -8.82
CA GLU A 32 -14.88 -26.61 -10.24
C GLU A 32 -13.50 -26.02 -10.50
N ILE A 33 -12.54 -26.86 -10.88
CA ILE A 33 -11.22 -26.38 -11.29
C ILE A 33 -11.50 -25.58 -12.56
N GLN A 34 -11.72 -24.27 -12.41
CA GLN A 34 -11.78 -23.37 -13.54
C GLN A 34 -10.42 -23.45 -14.22
N GLU A 35 -10.46 -23.81 -15.50
CA GLU A 35 -9.29 -23.74 -16.35
C GLU A 35 -8.76 -22.30 -16.29
N THR A 36 -7.49 -22.15 -15.90
CA THR A 36 -6.87 -20.83 -15.77
C THR A 36 -6.41 -20.33 -17.13
N ASP A 37 -6.36 -19.01 -17.31
CA ASP A 37 -5.88 -18.38 -18.54
C ASP A 37 -4.45 -18.83 -18.93
N ALA A 38 -3.68 -19.37 -17.98
CA ALA A 38 -2.38 -20.00 -18.21
C ALA A 38 -2.41 -21.09 -19.30
N ALA A 39 -3.53 -21.81 -19.44
CA ALA A 39 -3.69 -22.84 -20.46
C ALA A 39 -3.69 -22.28 -21.89
N TYR A 40 -3.93 -20.98 -22.05
CA TYR A 40 -4.13 -20.31 -23.33
C TYR A 40 -2.98 -19.39 -23.75
N VAL A 41 -2.04 -19.08 -22.84
CA VAL A 41 -0.86 -18.26 -23.14
C VAL A 41 -0.09 -18.83 -24.32
N GLY A 42 0.16 -17.96 -25.33
CA GLY A 42 0.89 -18.32 -26.54
C GLY A 42 0.13 -19.24 -27.51
N LYS A 43 -1.16 -19.46 -27.32
CA LYS A 43 -2.03 -20.20 -28.24
C LYS A 43 -2.97 -19.26 -28.97
N GLU A 44 -3.26 -19.59 -30.23
CA GLU A 44 -4.33 -18.93 -30.97
C GLU A 44 -5.69 -19.37 -30.38
N VAL A 45 -6.46 -18.40 -29.87
CA VAL A 45 -7.74 -18.65 -29.18
C VAL A 45 -8.72 -17.56 -29.59
N GLY A 46 -9.84 -17.97 -30.21
CA GLY A 46 -10.88 -17.04 -30.64
C GLY A 46 -10.37 -16.01 -31.65
N ASN A 47 -10.36 -14.72 -31.25
CA ASN A 47 -9.87 -13.59 -32.03
C ASN A 47 -8.44 -13.15 -31.66
N PHE A 48 -7.73 -13.94 -30.85
CA PHE A 48 -6.37 -13.65 -30.38
C PHE A 48 -5.39 -14.61 -31.03
N THR A 49 -4.37 -14.07 -31.70
CA THR A 49 -3.24 -14.82 -32.24
C THR A 49 -2.27 -15.23 -31.13
N ALA A 50 -1.44 -16.23 -31.39
CA ALA A 50 -0.42 -16.66 -30.45
C ALA A 50 0.55 -15.53 -30.03
N ASP A 51 0.89 -14.61 -30.94
CA ASP A 51 1.83 -13.52 -30.68
C ASP A 51 1.23 -12.38 -29.85
N GLU A 52 -0.10 -12.18 -29.91
CA GLU A 52 -0.77 -11.14 -29.13
C GLU A 52 -0.76 -11.42 -27.62
N TRP A 53 -0.52 -12.67 -27.21
CA TRP A 53 -0.26 -13.02 -25.81
C TRP A 53 1.07 -12.49 -25.27
N TYR A 54 1.93 -11.97 -26.13
CA TYR A 54 3.25 -11.45 -25.78
C TYR A 54 3.35 -9.95 -26.13
N PRO A 55 2.68 -9.04 -25.40
CA PRO A 55 2.69 -7.60 -25.71
C PRO A 55 4.11 -6.98 -25.68
N GLY A 56 5.03 -7.53 -24.88
CA GLY A 56 6.44 -7.16 -24.86
C GLY A 56 7.34 -8.04 -25.76
N GLY A 57 6.74 -8.90 -26.59
CA GLY A 57 7.41 -10.03 -27.25
C GLY A 57 7.80 -11.13 -26.25
N LYS A 58 8.31 -12.26 -26.77
CA LYS A 58 8.69 -13.43 -25.96
C LYS A 58 9.75 -13.14 -24.89
N LEU A 59 10.59 -12.13 -25.12
CA LEU A 59 11.64 -11.73 -24.18
C LEU A 59 11.18 -10.65 -23.19
N GLY A 60 10.10 -9.92 -23.49
CA GLY A 60 9.60 -8.82 -22.65
C GLY A 60 8.33 -9.14 -21.87
N THR A 61 7.84 -10.39 -21.92
CA THR A 61 6.58 -10.80 -21.29
C THR A 61 6.85 -12.00 -20.37
N THR A 62 6.45 -11.92 -19.11
CA THR A 62 6.46 -13.07 -18.19
C THR A 62 5.32 -14.04 -18.51
N GLU A 63 5.55 -15.34 -18.39
CA GLU A 63 4.51 -16.38 -18.50
C GLU A 63 3.86 -16.70 -17.14
N ASN A 64 4.30 -16.04 -16.08
CA ASN A 64 3.66 -16.14 -14.78
C ASN A 64 2.27 -15.48 -14.84
N THR A 65 1.23 -16.28 -14.61
CA THR A 65 -0.15 -15.80 -14.53
C THR A 65 -0.66 -15.67 -13.09
N GLY A 66 0.22 -15.90 -12.11
CA GLY A 66 -0.08 -15.75 -10.69
C GLY A 66 -0.06 -14.30 -10.24
N SER A 67 -0.38 -14.07 -8.96
CA SER A 67 -0.43 -12.73 -8.36
C SER A 67 0.93 -12.02 -8.30
N SER A 68 2.04 -12.73 -8.46
CA SER A 68 3.39 -12.13 -8.44
C SER A 68 3.87 -11.65 -9.81
N SER A 69 3.10 -11.87 -10.87
CA SER A 69 3.48 -11.55 -12.26
C SER A 69 3.86 -10.09 -12.47
N TYR A 70 3.24 -9.17 -11.72
CA TYR A 70 3.54 -7.74 -11.76
C TYR A 70 4.88 -7.35 -11.15
N SER A 71 5.53 -8.27 -10.43
CA SER A 71 6.85 -8.08 -9.82
C SER A 71 7.95 -8.84 -10.56
N ASP A 72 7.61 -9.59 -11.61
CA ASP A 72 8.57 -10.42 -12.31
C ASP A 72 9.48 -9.58 -13.21
N GLN A 73 10.76 -9.92 -13.23
CA GLN A 73 11.62 -9.50 -14.32
C GLN A 73 11.22 -10.19 -15.63
N THR A 74 11.57 -9.57 -16.75
CA THR A 74 11.30 -10.13 -18.08
C THR A 74 12.32 -11.22 -18.43
N PRO A 75 11.99 -12.20 -19.30
CA PRO A 75 12.94 -13.21 -19.74
C PRO A 75 14.23 -12.62 -20.37
N ALA A 76 14.18 -11.42 -20.96
CA ALA A 76 15.37 -10.72 -21.44
C ALA A 76 16.39 -10.48 -20.33
N VAL A 77 15.91 -10.12 -19.13
CA VAL A 77 16.74 -9.88 -17.94
C VAL A 77 17.30 -11.20 -17.42
N ASP A 78 16.47 -12.25 -17.32
CA ASP A 78 16.91 -13.56 -16.81
C ASP A 78 17.97 -14.23 -17.68
N ASN A 79 17.87 -14.06 -18.99
CA ASN A 79 18.76 -14.71 -19.94
C ASN A 79 20.11 -13.99 -20.13
N ASP A 80 20.28 -12.79 -19.56
CA ASP A 80 21.53 -12.02 -19.64
C ASP A 80 22.11 -11.79 -18.23
N PRO A 81 23.28 -12.38 -17.90
CA PRO A 81 23.89 -12.25 -16.57
C PRO A 81 24.19 -10.82 -16.12
N GLU A 82 24.50 -9.90 -17.04
CA GLU A 82 24.76 -8.50 -16.69
C GLU A 82 23.45 -7.74 -16.49
N LEU A 83 22.43 -7.96 -17.32
CA LEU A 83 21.11 -7.36 -17.09
C LEU A 83 20.49 -7.84 -15.79
N PHE A 84 20.55 -9.15 -15.52
CA PHE A 84 20.10 -9.73 -14.26
C PHE A 84 20.77 -9.06 -13.06
N LYS A 85 22.10 -8.87 -13.13
CA LYS A 85 22.86 -8.22 -12.06
C LYS A 85 22.44 -6.76 -11.87
N GLN A 86 22.24 -5.99 -12.96
CA GLN A 86 21.79 -4.60 -12.86
C GLN A 86 20.38 -4.50 -12.29
N PHE A 87 19.47 -5.38 -12.74
CA PHE A 87 18.11 -5.50 -12.20
C PHE A 87 18.16 -5.78 -10.70
N PHE A 88 18.92 -6.79 -10.27
CA PHE A 88 19.07 -7.15 -8.86
C PHE A 88 19.65 -6.00 -8.00
N ILE A 89 20.56 -5.20 -8.54
CA ILE A 89 21.06 -4.00 -7.84
C ILE A 89 19.94 -2.98 -7.67
N GLY A 90 19.15 -2.73 -8.72
CA GLY A 90 17.98 -1.85 -8.68
C GLY A 90 16.96 -2.29 -7.63
N GLU A 91 16.63 -3.59 -7.62
CA GLU A 91 15.75 -4.22 -6.64
C GLU A 91 16.23 -3.98 -5.20
N GLN A 92 17.53 -4.20 -4.96
CA GLN A 92 18.09 -3.93 -3.64
C GLN A 92 18.05 -2.45 -3.27
N MET A 93 18.15 -1.52 -4.22
CA MET A 93 17.98 -0.09 -3.90
C MET A 93 16.52 0.25 -3.59
N PHE A 94 15.58 -0.35 -4.31
CA PHE A 94 14.16 -0.06 -4.20
C PHE A 94 13.52 -0.63 -2.92
N GLU A 95 13.82 -1.88 -2.58
CA GLU A 95 13.18 -2.61 -1.49
C GLU A 95 13.83 -2.37 -0.12
N ARG A 96 15.07 -1.89 -0.07
CA ARG A 96 15.80 -1.73 1.19
C ARG A 96 15.40 -0.45 1.91
N GLN A 97 15.45 -0.51 3.23
CA GLN A 97 15.35 0.65 4.08
C GLN A 97 16.72 1.34 4.15
N TYR A 98 16.71 2.64 3.88
CA TYR A 98 17.84 3.53 4.07
C TYR A 98 17.95 3.90 5.54
N SER A 99 19.18 3.87 6.02
CA SER A 99 19.57 4.33 7.34
C SER A 99 20.20 5.72 7.26
N TRP A 100 20.30 6.36 8.41
CA TRP A 100 21.06 7.60 8.53
C TRP A 100 22.55 7.40 8.18
N ASN A 101 23.22 6.44 8.84
CA ASN A 101 24.69 6.32 8.77
C ASN A 101 25.26 4.89 8.82
N THR A 102 24.42 3.85 8.72
CA THR A 102 24.85 2.45 8.87
C THR A 102 24.68 1.62 7.59
N GLY A 103 25.61 0.72 7.34
CA GLY A 103 25.52 -0.25 6.24
C GLY A 103 25.66 0.35 4.84
N ALA A 104 25.28 -0.45 3.84
CA ALA A 104 25.37 -0.10 2.42
C ALA A 104 24.30 0.91 1.99
N PHE A 105 23.13 0.90 2.63
CA PHE A 105 22.00 1.80 2.35
C PHE A 105 21.98 2.94 3.37
N LYS A 106 23.01 3.78 3.38
CA LYS A 106 23.08 4.97 4.26
C LYS A 106 22.81 6.25 3.47
N GLY A 107 22.48 7.34 4.17
CA GLY A 107 22.21 8.65 3.57
C GLY A 107 20.76 9.08 3.60
N LEU A 108 19.91 8.40 4.40
CA LEU A 108 18.61 8.96 4.78
C LEU A 108 18.85 10.33 5.44
N GLY A 109 18.02 11.32 5.15
CA GLY A 109 18.09 12.65 5.77
C GLY A 109 17.74 12.61 7.28
N PRO A 110 18.00 13.69 8.03
CA PRO A 110 17.64 13.76 9.45
C PRO A 110 16.13 13.84 9.66
N ALA A 111 15.40 14.29 8.64
CA ALA A 111 13.95 14.19 8.52
C ALA A 111 13.61 13.63 7.13
N SER A 112 12.59 12.78 7.06
CA SER A 112 12.22 12.05 5.86
C SER A 112 10.72 11.79 5.80
N VAL A 113 10.22 11.61 4.59
CA VAL A 113 8.84 11.16 4.38
C VAL A 113 8.74 9.65 4.63
N ARG A 114 9.73 8.88 4.17
CA ARG A 114 9.88 7.43 4.33
C ARG A 114 11.35 7.04 4.43
N SER A 115 11.63 5.78 4.75
CA SER A 115 12.98 5.22 4.75
C SER A 115 13.24 4.31 3.56
N SER A 116 12.23 3.89 2.80
CA SER A 116 12.39 3.07 1.59
C SER A 116 11.51 3.58 0.43
N CYS A 117 11.93 3.30 -0.82
CA CYS A 117 11.10 3.52 -2.00
C CYS A 117 9.84 2.64 -1.94
N PHE A 118 10.01 1.40 -1.47
CA PHE A 118 8.93 0.42 -1.31
C PHE A 118 7.86 0.84 -0.29
N ASP A 119 8.17 1.76 0.62
CA ASP A 119 7.17 2.26 1.56
C ASP A 119 6.06 3.04 0.84
N CYS A 120 6.44 3.87 -0.14
CA CYS A 120 5.50 4.62 -0.98
C CYS A 120 5.01 3.80 -2.17
N HIS A 121 5.84 2.91 -2.69
CA HIS A 121 5.57 2.08 -3.86
C HIS A 121 5.55 0.59 -3.50
N PRO A 122 4.62 0.14 -2.63
CA PRO A 122 4.48 -1.29 -2.36
C PRO A 122 4.14 -2.05 -3.63
N GLU A 123 4.54 -3.32 -3.68
CA GLU A 123 4.20 -4.21 -4.78
C GLU A 123 4.53 -3.56 -6.15
N TYR A 124 5.65 -2.82 -6.22
CA TYR A 124 6.14 -2.12 -7.41
C TYR A 124 5.16 -1.10 -8.00
N GLY A 125 4.43 -0.40 -7.12
CA GLY A 125 3.50 0.67 -7.49
C GLY A 125 2.03 0.29 -7.30
N HIS A 126 1.73 -0.92 -6.87
CA HIS A 126 0.39 -1.33 -6.50
C HIS A 126 0.10 -0.89 -5.06
N GLY A 127 -0.51 0.29 -4.93
CA GLY A 127 -0.92 0.84 -3.66
C GLY A 127 -1.91 -0.09 -2.94
N LYS A 128 -1.72 -0.26 -1.63
CA LYS A 128 -2.66 -1.01 -0.77
C LYS A 128 -3.39 -0.06 0.16
N ARG A 129 -4.70 -0.25 0.32
CA ARG A 129 -5.48 0.51 1.31
C ARG A 129 -4.93 0.26 2.73
N LYS A 130 -4.69 1.31 3.50
CA LYS A 130 -4.31 1.24 4.92
C LYS A 130 -5.40 1.84 5.80
N ALA A 131 -5.56 1.31 7.00
CA ALA A 131 -6.52 1.83 7.99
C ALA A 131 -5.95 2.98 8.84
N GLN A 132 -4.65 3.23 8.76
CA GLN A 132 -3.96 4.28 9.52
C GLN A 132 -2.91 4.98 8.64
N TYR A 133 -2.59 6.23 8.97
CA TYR A 133 -1.52 6.97 8.29
C TYR A 133 -0.13 6.61 8.81
N GLU A 134 0.06 6.34 10.10
CA GLU A 134 1.39 6.15 10.72
C GLU A 134 2.30 5.20 9.94
N THR A 135 3.53 5.66 9.61
CA THR A 135 4.44 4.97 8.70
C THR A 135 5.60 4.27 9.37
N ARG A 136 5.92 4.62 10.63
CA ARG A 136 7.05 4.03 11.36
C ARG A 136 7.00 2.51 11.55
N TYR A 137 5.83 1.88 11.44
CA TYR A 137 5.64 0.44 11.71
C TYR A 137 5.27 -0.39 10.48
N GLY A 138 5.10 0.22 9.30
CA GLY A 138 4.47 -0.44 8.17
C GLY A 138 5.19 -0.23 6.85
N ASN A 139 5.72 -1.33 6.29
CA ASN A 139 6.06 -1.37 4.88
C ASN A 139 4.76 -1.22 4.05
N GLY A 140 4.86 -0.45 2.96
CA GLY A 140 3.80 -0.33 1.97
C GLY A 140 2.61 0.57 2.35
N ASN A 141 2.84 1.66 3.09
CA ASN A 141 1.88 2.75 3.18
C ASN A 141 2.20 3.85 2.15
N GLY A 142 1.54 3.71 0.99
CA GLY A 142 1.66 4.60 -0.16
C GLY A 142 1.00 5.98 -0.02
N TYR A 143 0.39 6.31 1.12
CA TYR A 143 -0.32 7.58 1.26
C TYR A 143 0.63 8.78 1.35
N LEU A 144 0.35 9.78 0.53
CA LEU A 144 1.00 11.08 0.58
C LEU A 144 0.07 12.06 1.28
N LEU A 145 0.60 12.68 2.34
CA LEU A 145 -0.08 13.75 3.04
C LEU A 145 0.14 15.07 2.32
N VAL A 146 -0.89 15.88 2.20
CA VAL A 146 -0.76 17.24 1.70
C VAL A 146 -1.59 18.21 2.53
N VAL A 147 -0.99 19.36 2.82
CA VAL A 147 -1.55 20.36 3.74
C VAL A 147 -1.74 21.68 3.00
N TYR A 148 -2.92 22.27 3.15
CA TYR A 148 -3.36 23.46 2.41
C TYR A 148 -3.85 24.55 3.36
N HIS A 149 -3.70 25.81 2.95
CA HIS A 149 -4.48 26.92 3.50
C HIS A 149 -5.77 27.09 2.68
N PRO A 150 -6.92 26.58 3.13
CA PRO A 150 -8.16 26.63 2.36
C PRO A 150 -8.61 28.08 2.11
N VAL A 151 -9.29 28.36 0.99
CA VAL A 151 -9.77 29.73 0.68
C VAL A 151 -11.15 30.00 1.27
N ASP A 152 -12.06 29.03 1.21
CA ASP A 152 -13.48 29.20 1.51
C ASP A 152 -13.96 28.62 2.86
N GLY A 153 -13.10 27.87 3.57
CA GLY A 153 -13.43 27.30 4.89
C GLY A 153 -12.96 25.86 5.04
N ALA A 154 -13.19 25.26 6.21
CA ALA A 154 -12.59 23.98 6.60
C ALA A 154 -12.86 22.85 5.59
N ASN A 155 -11.81 22.05 5.31
CA ASN A 155 -11.80 20.86 4.44
C ASN A 155 -11.82 21.09 2.92
N SER A 156 -11.50 22.30 2.43
CA SER A 156 -11.25 22.54 1.01
C SER A 156 -9.75 22.45 0.64
N ASN A 157 -9.44 21.84 -0.50
CA ASN A 157 -8.09 21.77 -1.08
C ASN A 157 -7.91 22.78 -2.24
N ASP A 158 -8.72 23.82 -2.26
CA ASP A 158 -8.72 24.91 -3.25
C ASP A 158 -7.58 25.92 -3.06
N GLY A 159 -6.89 25.83 -1.93
CA GLY A 159 -5.87 26.76 -1.50
C GLY A 159 -4.44 26.40 -1.91
N LYS A 160 -3.51 27.24 -1.45
CA LYS A 160 -2.07 27.00 -1.64
C LYS A 160 -1.57 25.97 -0.64
N TYR A 161 -0.55 25.22 -1.05
CA TYR A 161 0.22 24.38 -0.14
C TYR A 161 0.80 25.20 1.02
N VAL A 162 0.77 24.60 2.20
CA VAL A 162 1.43 25.13 3.40
C VAL A 162 2.94 24.92 3.24
N ALA A 163 3.70 26.02 3.16
CA ALA A 163 5.13 25.97 2.88
C ALA A 163 5.94 25.48 4.08
N GLU A 164 5.43 25.70 5.30
CA GLU A 164 6.06 25.38 6.59
C GLU A 164 6.33 23.89 6.74
N VAL A 165 5.48 23.04 6.17
CA VAL A 165 5.60 21.59 6.23
C VAL A 165 6.11 20.98 4.92
N THR A 166 6.42 21.79 3.91
CA THR A 166 6.72 21.38 2.52
C THR A 166 5.54 20.72 1.80
N GLY A 167 5.60 20.61 0.47
CA GLY A 167 4.53 19.99 -0.33
C GLY A 167 4.31 18.49 -0.06
N MET A 168 5.30 17.81 0.53
CA MET A 168 5.21 16.43 1.02
C MET A 168 5.75 16.40 2.44
N PRO A 169 4.91 16.60 3.46
CA PRO A 169 5.35 16.69 4.84
C PRO A 169 6.12 15.47 5.29
N GLN A 170 7.30 15.74 5.84
CA GLN A 170 8.12 14.73 6.49
C GLN A 170 7.49 14.38 7.83
N THR A 171 7.26 13.10 8.08
CA THR A 171 6.65 12.60 9.32
C THR A 171 7.58 11.70 10.13
N GLN A 172 8.80 11.47 9.63
CA GLN A 172 9.86 10.78 10.34
C GLN A 172 11.04 11.74 10.57
N ALA A 173 11.68 11.61 11.72
CA ALA A 173 12.93 12.30 12.00
C ALA A 173 13.80 11.48 12.96
N GLN A 174 15.11 11.66 12.83
CA GLN A 174 16.09 11.10 13.76
C GLN A 174 16.33 12.07 14.92
N SER A 175 16.49 11.52 16.12
CA SER A 175 16.86 12.32 17.30
C SER A 175 18.17 13.09 17.04
N PRO A 176 18.27 14.37 17.46
CA PRO A 176 17.35 15.12 18.31
C PRO A 176 16.26 15.92 17.57
N PHE A 177 16.09 15.71 16.26
CA PHE A 177 15.11 16.45 15.47
C PHE A 177 13.69 15.92 15.64
N LEU A 178 12.72 16.81 15.45
CA LEU A 178 11.31 16.45 15.31
C LEU A 178 10.89 16.55 13.84
N PRO A 179 10.01 15.67 13.35
CA PRO A 179 9.44 15.83 12.02
C PRO A 179 8.53 17.07 11.98
N PRO A 180 8.40 17.76 10.84
CA PRO A 180 7.44 18.85 10.66
C PRO A 180 6.02 18.52 11.15
N ILE A 181 5.58 17.27 10.97
CA ILE A 181 4.31 16.75 11.49
C ILE A 181 4.55 15.44 12.25
N ASP A 182 4.07 15.34 13.49
CA ASP A 182 4.05 14.10 14.26
C ASP A 182 2.94 13.16 13.75
N GLU A 183 3.33 12.12 13.02
CA GLU A 183 2.39 11.14 12.47
C GLU A 183 1.57 10.38 13.51
N SER A 184 2.01 10.28 14.77
CA SER A 184 1.23 9.56 15.79
C SER A 184 -0.05 10.29 16.19
N GLN A 185 -0.15 11.57 15.82
CA GLN A 185 -1.33 12.40 16.06
C GLN A 185 -2.21 12.52 14.80
N ILE A 186 -1.84 11.89 13.68
CA ILE A 186 -2.65 11.86 12.46
C ILE A 186 -3.69 10.75 12.58
N ASN A 187 -4.96 11.14 12.59
CA ASN A 187 -6.08 10.21 12.64
C ASN A 187 -6.68 10.08 11.25
N MET A 188 -7.01 8.84 10.86
CA MET A 188 -7.62 8.54 9.58
C MET A 188 -8.75 7.53 9.77
N SER A 189 -9.86 7.75 9.09
CA SER A 189 -10.98 6.81 9.02
C SER A 189 -11.40 6.61 7.55
N TRP A 190 -12.04 5.48 7.27
CA TRP A 190 -12.68 5.22 5.98
C TRP A 190 -14.18 5.30 6.18
N GLU A 191 -14.76 6.39 5.69
CA GLU A 191 -16.19 6.65 5.80
C GLU A 191 -16.92 6.04 4.60
N HIS A 192 -18.15 5.60 4.83
CA HIS A 192 -19.00 5.00 3.80
C HIS A 192 -19.90 6.05 3.15
N VAL A 193 -19.98 6.02 1.83
CA VAL A 193 -20.93 6.82 1.06
C VAL A 193 -22.30 6.15 1.17
N HIS A 194 -23.23 6.81 1.86
CA HIS A 194 -24.60 6.31 2.01
C HIS A 194 -25.54 6.78 0.90
N LYS A 195 -25.19 7.87 0.20
CA LYS A 195 -25.95 8.46 -0.90
C LYS A 195 -25.02 9.21 -1.84
N MET A 196 -25.17 9.02 -3.14
CA MET A 196 -24.45 9.79 -4.15
C MET A 196 -24.94 11.25 -4.17
N GLU A 197 -24.03 12.18 -4.46
CA GLU A 197 -24.37 13.60 -4.60
C GLU A 197 -25.26 13.86 -5.82
N THR A 198 -25.06 13.09 -6.89
CA THR A 198 -25.87 13.15 -8.10
C THR A 198 -27.18 12.36 -7.93
N GLU A 199 -28.27 12.89 -8.50
CA GLU A 199 -29.55 12.19 -8.57
C GLU A 199 -29.54 11.08 -9.66
N GLU A 200 -28.55 11.05 -10.55
CA GLU A 200 -28.42 10.05 -11.62
C GLU A 200 -28.17 8.63 -11.08
N ILE A 201 -27.58 8.53 -9.88
CA ILE A 201 -27.34 7.25 -9.19
C ILE A 201 -28.16 7.27 -7.90
N PRO A 202 -29.45 6.89 -7.97
CA PRO A 202 -30.40 7.09 -6.86
C PRO A 202 -30.15 6.15 -5.67
N SER A 203 -29.33 5.11 -5.86
CA SER A 203 -29.07 4.08 -4.87
C SER A 203 -27.68 3.47 -5.06
N MET A 204 -27.08 2.97 -3.97
CA MET A 204 -25.79 2.27 -3.95
C MET A 204 -25.91 0.82 -4.48
N GLN A 205 -26.52 0.66 -5.65
CA GLN A 205 -26.69 -0.61 -6.34
C GLN A 205 -26.75 -0.41 -7.86
N PHE A 206 -26.27 -1.41 -8.59
CA PHE A 206 -26.38 -1.51 -10.04
C PHE A 206 -27.83 -1.80 -10.46
N PRO A 207 -28.18 -1.60 -11.76
CA PRO A 207 -29.54 -1.83 -12.27
C PRO A 207 -30.08 -3.25 -12.09
N ASP A 208 -29.19 -4.24 -11.98
CA ASP A 208 -29.54 -5.65 -11.71
C ASP A 208 -29.77 -5.95 -10.22
N GLY A 209 -29.58 -4.97 -9.34
CA GLY A 209 -29.76 -5.07 -7.90
C GLY A 209 -28.49 -5.44 -7.12
N GLU A 210 -27.35 -5.66 -7.79
CA GLU A 210 -26.07 -5.86 -7.10
C GLU A 210 -25.70 -4.59 -6.32
N LYS A 211 -25.39 -4.74 -5.03
CA LYS A 211 -25.01 -3.61 -4.16
C LYS A 211 -23.53 -3.35 -4.27
N PHE A 212 -23.16 -2.07 -4.29
CA PHE A 212 -21.76 -1.65 -4.17
C PHE A 212 -21.59 -0.74 -2.95
N ASP A 213 -20.36 -0.69 -2.46
CA ASP A 213 -19.97 0.15 -1.33
C ASP A 213 -18.85 1.07 -1.78
N LEU A 214 -19.04 2.38 -1.60
CA LEU A 214 -18.01 3.37 -1.86
C LEU A 214 -17.55 3.91 -0.52
N ILE A 215 -16.24 3.97 -0.35
CA ILE A 215 -15.62 4.52 0.84
C ILE A 215 -14.67 5.64 0.46
N TYR A 216 -14.49 6.58 1.37
CA TYR A 216 -13.54 7.67 1.21
C TYR A 216 -12.77 7.90 2.51
N PRO A 217 -11.50 8.32 2.45
CA PRO A 217 -10.73 8.59 3.65
C PRO A 217 -11.09 9.97 4.21
N GLU A 218 -11.25 10.05 5.53
CA GLU A 218 -11.21 11.32 6.27
C GLU A 218 -9.95 11.35 7.12
N ILE A 219 -9.29 12.51 7.17
CA ILE A 219 -8.04 12.72 7.90
C ILE A 219 -8.19 13.93 8.82
N SER A 220 -7.71 13.81 10.05
CA SER A 220 -7.63 14.92 11.00
C SER A 220 -6.26 14.99 11.68
N ILE A 221 -5.74 16.21 11.79
CA ILE A 221 -4.42 16.49 12.38
C ILE A 221 -4.58 17.64 13.38
N PRO A 222 -4.33 17.42 14.68
CA PRO A 222 -4.44 18.48 15.68
C PRO A 222 -3.29 19.48 15.53
N LYS A 223 -3.50 20.73 16.00
CA LYS A 223 -2.46 21.78 15.97
C LYS A 223 -1.17 21.34 16.68
N SER A 224 -1.28 20.52 17.72
CA SER A 224 -0.16 19.97 18.49
C SER A 224 0.73 18.99 17.71
N ALA A 225 0.30 18.53 16.54
CA ALA A 225 1.11 17.67 15.69
C ALA A 225 2.18 18.43 14.90
N PHE A 226 2.05 19.75 14.75
CA PHE A 226 2.94 20.56 13.92
C PHE A 226 4.11 21.08 14.74
N ASN A 227 5.34 20.72 14.33
CA ASN A 227 6.58 21.10 15.01
C ASN A 227 7.34 22.24 14.31
N THR A 228 6.68 22.97 13.40
CA THR A 228 7.30 24.06 12.62
C THR A 228 7.15 25.40 13.34
N SER A 229 8.05 26.34 13.07
CA SER A 229 7.95 27.72 13.54
C SER A 229 8.23 28.68 12.37
N PRO A 230 7.24 29.45 11.90
CA PRO A 230 5.84 29.46 12.36
C PRO A 230 5.10 28.15 12.06
N THR A 231 3.99 27.93 12.76
CA THR A 231 3.05 26.83 12.48
C THR A 231 2.10 27.20 11.33
N PRO A 232 1.51 26.20 10.64
CA PRO A 232 0.53 26.46 9.57
C PRO A 232 -0.73 27.24 10.01
N TYR A 233 -0.98 27.32 11.32
CA TYR A 233 -2.11 28.08 11.87
C TYR A 233 -1.74 29.53 12.21
N GLU A 234 -0.46 29.86 12.22
CA GLU A 234 0.06 31.22 12.43
C GLU A 234 0.31 31.95 11.10
N THR A 235 0.23 31.23 9.98
CA THR A 235 0.37 31.74 8.62
C THR A 235 -0.92 31.54 7.83
N GLY A 236 -0.98 32.14 6.64
CA GLY A 236 -2.19 32.10 5.80
C GLY A 236 -3.39 32.77 6.45
N ASN A 237 -4.55 32.13 6.37
CA ASN A 237 -5.81 32.60 6.96
C ASN A 237 -6.11 31.97 8.34
N GLY A 238 -5.12 31.31 8.96
CA GLY A 238 -5.27 30.62 10.25
C GLY A 238 -6.09 29.32 10.19
N ALA A 239 -6.45 28.87 8.98
CA ALA A 239 -7.10 27.58 8.74
C ALA A 239 -6.15 26.63 7.99
N VAL A 240 -6.36 25.33 8.22
CA VAL A 240 -5.58 24.25 7.63
C VAL A 240 -6.54 23.15 7.19
N ALA A 241 -6.36 22.68 5.96
CA ALA A 241 -7.03 21.50 5.41
C ALA A 241 -6.00 20.45 5.04
N VAL A 242 -6.40 19.18 5.10
CA VAL A 242 -5.51 18.03 4.92
C VAL A 242 -6.15 17.03 3.96
N ARG A 243 -5.34 16.42 3.10
CA ARG A 243 -5.70 15.26 2.27
C ARG A 243 -4.59 14.23 2.25
#